data_AF-A0AAD3DW50-F1
#
_entry.id   AF-A0AAD3DW50-F1
#
_cell.length_a   1.000
_cell.length_b   1.000
_cell.length_c   1.000
_cell.angle_alpha   90.00
_cell.angle_beta   90.00
_cell.angle_gamma   90.00
#
_symmetry.space_group_name_H-M   'P 1'
#
loop_
_entity.id
_entity.type
_entity.pdbx_description
1 polymer ?
#
loop_
_entity_poly.entity_id
_entity_poly.type
_entity_poly.pdbx_seq_one_letter_code
_entity_poly.pdbx_strand_id
1 'polypeptide(L)'
;TISGVGAYLKQRRPGVQLVAVEPAECPVLSGGAPGYHQIQGIGAGFVPGNLRTELLDEVVKVSSSEAVEMARRLATEEGLCCGISSGAAVAASVRLAKRVENRDKLIVTVLPSFGERYLSTVLYKHLWSEDAAEEDCLPASWRVESGAERPATREP
;
A
#
# COMPACT_ATOMS: atom_id res chain seq x y z
N THR A 1 12.59 10.54 0.49
CA THR A 1 12.71 9.78 1.75
C THR A 1 13.98 8.97 1.83
N ILE A 2 14.14 7.91 1.02
CA ILE A 2 15.25 6.95 1.15
C ILE A 2 16.64 7.57 1.04
N SER A 3 16.87 8.51 0.11
CA SER A 3 18.17 9.18 -0.02
C SER A 3 18.55 9.98 1.24
N GLY A 4 17.62 10.75 1.79
CA GLY A 4 17.87 11.66 2.93
C GLY A 4 18.05 10.88 4.23
N VAL A 5 17.09 10.01 4.55
CA VAL A 5 17.15 9.13 5.72
C VAL A 5 18.36 8.21 5.62
N GLY A 6 18.59 7.64 4.44
CA GLY A 6 19.68 6.71 4.19
C GLY A 6 21.07 7.27 4.41
N ALA A 7 21.35 8.46 3.89
CA ALA A 7 22.64 9.10 4.12
C ALA A 7 22.87 9.41 5.60
N TYR A 8 21.84 9.88 6.31
CA TYR A 8 21.95 10.14 7.74
C TYR A 8 22.16 8.84 8.54
N LEU A 9 21.40 7.79 8.24
CA LEU A 9 21.53 6.51 8.93
C LEU A 9 22.88 5.85 8.68
N LYS A 10 23.41 5.88 7.45
CA LYS A 10 24.74 5.32 7.15
C LYS A 10 25.86 6.07 7.89
N GLN A 11 25.71 7.37 8.16
CA GLN A 11 26.65 8.11 9.02
C GLN A 11 26.60 7.65 10.49
N ARG A 12 25.42 7.29 11.01
CA ARG A 12 25.22 6.88 12.41
C ARG A 12 25.47 5.39 12.64
N ARG A 13 25.15 4.55 11.65
CA ARG A 13 25.28 3.10 11.66
C ARG A 13 25.70 2.64 10.26
N PRO A 14 27.01 2.58 9.95
CA PRO A 14 27.50 2.26 8.61
C PRO A 14 26.99 0.94 8.02
N GLY A 15 26.73 -0.06 8.87
CA GLY A 15 26.18 -1.36 8.46
C GLY A 15 24.67 -1.40 8.23
N VAL A 16 23.96 -0.26 8.26
CA VAL A 16 22.54 -0.22 7.94
C VAL A 16 22.31 -0.49 6.45
N GLN A 17 21.37 -1.38 6.15
CA GLN A 17 20.97 -1.69 4.79
C GLN A 17 19.78 -0.81 4.38
N LEU A 18 19.87 -0.21 3.19
CA LEU A 18 18.82 0.58 2.56
C LEU A 18 18.24 -0.22 1.41
N VAL A 19 17.00 -0.65 1.59
CA VAL A 19 16.27 -1.43 0.59
C VAL A 19 15.22 -0.53 -0.05
N ALA A 20 15.34 -0.30 -1.35
CA ALA A 20 14.30 0.38 -2.12
C ALA A 20 13.20 -0.61 -2.51
N VAL A 21 11.99 -0.11 -2.69
CA VAL A 21 10.86 -0.88 -3.22
C VAL A 21 10.37 -0.24 -4.49
N GLU A 22 10.19 -1.04 -5.54
CA GLU A 22 9.63 -0.60 -6.81
C GLU A 22 8.55 -1.55 -7.32
N PRO A 23 7.62 -1.08 -8.17
CA PRO A 23 6.65 -1.95 -8.81
C PRO A 23 7.33 -2.96 -9.72
N ALA A 24 6.92 -4.23 -9.65
CA ALA A 24 7.41 -5.27 -10.55
C ALA A 24 7.08 -4.97 -12.03
N GLU A 25 5.99 -4.25 -12.26
CA GLU A 25 5.50 -3.82 -13.57
C GLU A 25 6.20 -2.56 -14.11
N CYS A 26 6.96 -1.86 -13.27
CA CYS A 26 7.76 -0.69 -13.66
C CYS A 26 9.16 -0.70 -12.99
N PRO A 27 10.00 -1.73 -13.23
CA PRO A 27 11.19 -1.99 -12.44
C PRO A 27 12.42 -1.25 -12.97
N VAL A 28 12.34 0.08 -13.06
CA VAL A 28 13.38 0.93 -13.67
C VAL A 28 14.68 0.93 -12.88
N LEU A 29 14.62 0.88 -11.54
CA LEU A 29 15.83 0.84 -10.69
C LEU A 29 16.57 -0.49 -10.86
N SER A 30 15.86 -1.56 -11.21
CA SER A 30 16.46 -2.87 -11.53
C SER A 30 16.79 -3.03 -13.02
N GLY A 31 16.79 -1.95 -13.81
CA GLY A 31 17.16 -1.97 -15.24
C GLY A 31 16.08 -2.49 -16.19
N GLY A 32 14.83 -2.67 -15.75
CA GLY A 32 13.71 -2.99 -16.63
C GLY A 32 13.07 -1.76 -17.27
N ALA A 33 12.10 -2.01 -18.15
CA ALA A 33 11.37 -0.95 -18.84
C ALA A 33 10.31 -0.29 -17.92
N PRO A 34 9.98 1.00 -18.12
CA PRO A 34 8.85 1.61 -17.47
C PRO A 34 7.53 0.95 -17.93
N GLY A 35 6.56 0.85 -17.02
CA GLY A 35 5.27 0.23 -17.31
C GLY A 35 4.17 0.74 -16.39
N TYR A 36 2.91 0.45 -16.76
CA TYR A 36 1.75 0.84 -15.96
C TYR A 36 1.62 -0.05 -14.73
N HIS A 37 1.38 0.56 -13.56
CA HIS A 37 1.16 -0.13 -12.29
C HIS A 37 0.13 0.61 -11.43
N GLN A 38 -0.40 -0.05 -10.40
CA GLN A 38 -1.45 0.52 -9.54
C GLN A 38 -0.92 1.02 -8.18
N ILE A 39 0.38 0.83 -7.91
CA ILE A 39 1.02 1.29 -6.66
C ILE A 39 1.24 2.80 -6.68
N GLN A 40 0.22 3.57 -6.29
CA GLN A 40 0.28 5.03 -6.27
C GLN A 40 1.35 5.55 -5.28
N GLY A 41 2.18 6.48 -5.77
CA GLY A 41 3.20 7.19 -4.98
C GLY A 41 4.64 6.72 -5.19
N ILE A 42 4.87 5.59 -5.86
CA ILE A 42 6.21 5.09 -6.25
C ILE A 42 6.22 4.72 -7.74
N GLY A 43 7.35 4.27 -8.28
CA GLY A 43 7.41 3.74 -9.66
C GLY A 43 7.30 4.79 -10.77
N ALA A 44 8.01 5.91 -10.66
CA ALA A 44 7.85 7.06 -11.57
C ALA A 44 8.16 6.80 -13.06
N GLY A 45 8.64 5.61 -13.45
CA GLY A 45 9.02 5.31 -14.83
C GLY A 45 10.38 5.86 -15.27
N PHE A 46 11.14 6.49 -14.36
CA PHE A 46 12.50 6.95 -14.55
C PHE A 46 13.21 7.04 -13.19
N VAL A 47 14.53 7.24 -13.19
CA VAL A 47 15.32 7.47 -11.97
C VAL A 47 15.26 8.96 -11.60
N PRO A 48 14.61 9.36 -10.49
CA PRO A 48 14.49 10.79 -10.13
C PRO A 48 15.83 11.39 -9.73
N GLY A 49 16.08 12.66 -10.08
CA GLY A 49 17.35 13.34 -9.74
C GLY A 49 17.60 13.55 -8.24
N ASN A 50 16.58 13.36 -7.39
CA ASN A 50 16.71 13.38 -5.93
C ASN A 50 16.94 11.98 -5.31
N LEU A 51 16.98 10.93 -6.13
CA LEU A 51 17.34 9.58 -5.71
C LEU A 51 18.86 9.39 -5.83
N ARG A 52 19.50 9.01 -4.72
CA ARG A 52 20.90 8.61 -4.66
C ARG A 52 21.00 7.08 -4.71
N THR A 53 21.12 6.52 -5.91
CA THR A 53 21.11 5.07 -6.13
C THR A 53 22.33 4.38 -5.54
N GLU A 54 23.46 5.10 -5.43
CA GLU A 54 24.70 4.63 -4.83
C GLU A 54 24.59 4.32 -3.33
N LEU A 55 23.54 4.81 -2.67
CA LEU A 55 23.27 4.49 -1.27
C LEU A 55 22.48 3.18 -1.09
N LEU A 56 21.81 2.69 -2.14
CA LEU A 56 20.92 1.54 -2.05
C LEU A 56 21.72 0.24 -2.01
N ASP A 57 21.40 -0.62 -1.05
CA ASP A 57 22.03 -1.94 -0.92
C ASP A 57 21.23 -3.01 -1.66
N GLU A 58 19.91 -2.82 -1.81
CA GLU A 58 19.01 -3.73 -2.54
C GLU A 58 17.80 -2.98 -3.10
N VAL A 59 17.23 -3.49 -4.19
CA VAL A 59 15.92 -3.09 -4.70
C VAL A 59 15.00 -4.31 -4.75
N VAL A 60 13.85 -4.23 -4.06
CA VAL A 60 12.83 -5.28 -4.04
C VAL A 60 11.67 -4.91 -4.96
N LYS A 61 11.32 -5.82 -5.86
CA LYS A 61 10.16 -5.70 -6.74
C LYS A 61 8.91 -6.25 -6.05
N VAL A 62 7.83 -5.47 -6.06
CA VAL A 62 6.52 -5.86 -5.51
C VAL A 62 5.46 -5.62 -6.57
N SER A 63 4.59 -6.60 -6.82
CA SER A 63 3.50 -6.41 -7.78
C SER A 63 2.39 -5.54 -7.19
N SER A 64 1.60 -4.92 -8.06
CA SER A 64 0.42 -4.15 -7.65
C SER A 64 -0.57 -5.00 -6.86
N SER A 65 -0.77 -6.27 -7.26
CA SER A 65 -1.66 -7.21 -6.57
C SER A 65 -1.20 -7.49 -5.15
N GLU A 66 0.09 -7.78 -4.96
CA GLU A 66 0.66 -8.05 -3.64
C GLU A 66 0.60 -6.81 -2.74
N ALA A 67 0.88 -5.63 -3.29
CA ALA A 67 0.79 -4.38 -2.55
C ALA A 67 -0.64 -4.11 -2.04
N VAL A 68 -1.64 -4.33 -2.88
CA VAL A 68 -3.06 -4.19 -2.51
C VAL A 68 -3.47 -5.20 -1.46
N GLU A 69 -3.11 -6.48 -1.66
CA GLU A 69 -3.42 -7.54 -0.70
C GLU A 69 -2.80 -7.25 0.67
N MET A 70 -1.52 -6.87 0.72
CA MET A 70 -0.85 -6.53 1.96
C MET A 70 -1.45 -5.29 2.63
N ALA A 71 -1.82 -4.26 1.88
CA ALA A 71 -2.47 -3.07 2.45
C ALA A 71 -3.83 -3.40 3.09
N ARG A 72 -4.60 -4.33 2.50
CA ARG A 72 -5.86 -4.82 3.10
C ARG A 72 -5.59 -5.62 4.37
N ARG A 73 -4.63 -6.54 4.33
CA ARG A 73 -4.22 -7.32 5.51
C ARG A 73 -3.76 -6.43 6.66
N LEU A 74 -3.00 -5.37 6.39
CA LEU A 74 -2.62 -4.39 7.41
C LEU A 74 -3.84 -3.74 8.08
N ALA A 75 -4.90 -3.44 7.32
CA ALA A 75 -6.11 -2.88 7.90
C ALA A 75 -6.87 -3.90 8.77
N THR A 76 -6.95 -5.16 8.35
CA THR A 76 -7.76 -6.19 9.02
C THR A 76 -7.03 -6.94 10.14
N GLU A 77 -5.73 -7.17 10.00
CA GLU A 77 -4.89 -7.91 10.94
C GLU A 77 -4.25 -6.99 11.99
N GLU A 78 -3.90 -5.75 11.61
CA GLU A 78 -3.10 -4.84 12.44
C GLU A 78 -3.83 -3.52 12.78
N GLY A 79 -5.03 -3.29 12.23
CA GLY A 79 -5.76 -2.02 12.40
C GLY A 79 -5.11 -0.82 11.70
N LEU A 80 -4.19 -1.06 10.76
CA LEU A 80 -3.42 -0.03 10.06
C LEU A 80 -4.00 0.27 8.68
N CYS A 81 -4.95 1.19 8.63
CA CYS A 81 -5.57 1.65 7.39
C CYS A 81 -4.60 2.54 6.57
N CYS A 82 -3.90 1.96 5.59
CA CYS A 82 -2.82 2.63 4.86
C CYS A 82 -2.96 2.51 3.34
N GLY A 83 -2.23 3.35 2.59
CA GLY A 83 -2.23 3.34 1.13
C GLY A 83 -1.51 2.15 0.48
N ILE A 84 -1.66 2.01 -0.84
CA ILE A 84 -1.12 0.88 -1.62
C ILE A 84 0.42 0.81 -1.52
N SER A 85 1.12 1.95 -1.54
CA SER A 85 2.59 1.97 -1.40
C SER A 85 3.07 1.56 -0.01
N SER A 86 2.27 1.74 1.04
CA SER A 86 2.52 1.19 2.37
C SER A 86 2.47 -0.34 2.34
N GLY A 87 1.44 -0.90 1.69
CA GLY A 87 1.34 -2.35 1.46
C GLY A 87 2.53 -2.90 0.69
N ALA A 88 3.01 -2.19 -0.34
CA ALA A 88 4.21 -2.58 -1.08
C ALA A 88 5.46 -2.62 -0.18
N ALA A 89 5.66 -1.58 0.63
CA ALA A 89 6.79 -1.49 1.54
C ALA A 89 6.77 -2.59 2.60
N VAL A 90 5.60 -2.90 3.17
CA VAL A 90 5.45 -3.98 4.15
C VAL A 90 5.60 -5.36 3.52
N ALA A 91 5.06 -5.59 2.33
CA ALA A 91 5.24 -6.86 1.61
C ALA A 91 6.73 -7.15 1.38
N ALA A 92 7.49 -6.16 0.93
CA ALA A 92 8.95 -6.27 0.81
C ALA A 92 9.61 -6.54 2.18
N SER A 93 9.18 -5.83 3.23
CA SER A 93 9.73 -5.97 4.58
C SER A 93 9.49 -7.36 5.18
N VAL A 94 8.30 -7.93 5.00
CA VAL A 94 7.95 -9.29 5.44
C VAL A 94 8.80 -10.33 4.69
N ARG A 95 9.03 -10.16 3.38
CA ARG A 95 9.93 -11.03 2.62
C ARG A 95 11.35 -10.97 3.15
N LEU A 96 11.86 -9.76 3.41
CA LEU A 96 13.19 -9.55 3.99
C LEU A 96 13.30 -10.18 5.39
N ALA A 97 12.29 -10.01 6.24
CA ALA A 97 12.26 -10.58 7.60
C ALA A 97 12.27 -12.12 7.61
N LYS A 98 11.73 -12.75 6.57
CA LYS A 98 11.73 -14.22 6.42
C LYS A 98 13.09 -14.79 5.97
N ARG A 99 14.05 -13.95 5.56
CA ARG A 99 15.38 -14.41 5.14
C ARG A 99 16.22 -14.79 6.36
N VAL A 100 16.93 -15.91 6.28
CA VAL A 100 17.71 -16.47 7.41
C VAL A 100 18.79 -15.50 7.87
N GLU A 101 19.43 -14.79 6.94
CA GLU A 101 20.45 -13.78 7.22
C GLU A 101 19.92 -12.53 7.93
N ASN A 102 18.60 -12.35 8.00
CA ASN A 102 17.93 -11.26 8.70
C ASN A 102 17.30 -11.67 10.03
N ARG A 103 17.56 -12.91 10.48
CA ARG A 103 17.18 -13.34 11.82
C ARG A 103 17.73 -12.36 12.87
N ASP A 104 16.89 -12.00 13.84
CA ASP A 104 17.19 -11.07 14.94
C ASP A 104 17.56 -9.63 14.51
N LYS A 105 17.37 -9.27 13.23
CA LYS A 105 17.50 -7.88 12.76
C LYS A 105 16.19 -7.12 12.88
N LEU A 106 16.29 -5.83 13.17
CA LEU A 106 15.17 -4.90 13.11
C LEU A 106 15.05 -4.32 11.70
N ILE A 107 13.86 -4.46 11.10
CA ILE A 107 13.49 -3.81 9.83
C ILE A 107 12.53 -2.66 10.16
N VAL A 108 12.80 -1.48 9.62
CA VAL A 108 11.94 -0.30 9.77
C VAL A 108 11.36 0.06 8.41
N THR A 109 10.05 0.23 8.37
CA THR A 109 9.29 0.44 7.13
C THR A 109 8.52 1.75 7.21
N VAL A 110 8.52 2.52 6.11
CA VAL A 110 7.72 3.75 6.01
C VAL A 110 6.35 3.42 5.44
N LEU A 111 5.28 3.81 6.14
CA LEU A 111 3.91 3.80 5.62
C LEU A 111 3.58 5.23 5.13
N PRO A 112 3.64 5.53 3.82
CA PRO A 112 3.66 6.92 3.36
C PRO A 112 2.34 7.68 3.55
N SER A 113 1.21 6.99 3.56
CA SER A 113 -0.12 7.62 3.55
C SER A 113 -1.21 6.78 4.22
N PHE A 114 -2.23 7.48 4.69
CA PHE A 114 -3.47 6.91 5.24
C PHE A 114 -4.41 6.41 4.14
N GLY A 115 -5.12 5.30 4.41
CA GLY A 115 -5.90 4.54 3.43
C GLY A 115 -7.14 5.26 2.87
N GLU A 116 -7.77 6.15 3.64
CA GLU A 116 -8.99 6.88 3.25
C GLU A 116 -8.89 7.60 1.89
N ARG A 117 -7.71 8.10 1.53
CA ARG A 117 -7.50 8.79 0.25
C ARG A 117 -7.64 7.88 -0.98
N TYR A 118 -7.70 6.57 -0.78
CA TYR A 118 -7.69 5.56 -1.83
C TYR A 118 -9.04 4.85 -2.00
N LEU A 119 -10.12 5.33 -1.35
CA LEU A 119 -11.46 4.73 -1.41
C LEU A 119 -11.99 4.50 -2.84
N SER A 120 -11.64 5.37 -3.78
CA SER A 120 -12.03 5.26 -5.20
C SER A 120 -11.09 4.38 -6.05
N THR A 121 -10.06 3.77 -5.46
CA THR A 121 -9.04 3.01 -6.17
C THR A 121 -9.24 1.50 -6.05
N VAL A 122 -8.37 0.73 -6.71
CA VAL A 122 -8.32 -0.74 -6.62
C VAL A 122 -8.18 -1.26 -5.18
N LEU A 123 -7.66 -0.45 -4.25
CA LEU A 123 -7.49 -0.84 -2.86
C LEU A 123 -8.83 -1.24 -2.22
N TYR A 124 -9.88 -0.43 -2.43
CA TYR A 124 -11.20 -0.65 -1.85
C TYR A 124 -12.25 -1.14 -2.85
N LYS A 125 -11.88 -1.34 -4.12
CA LYS A 125 -12.81 -1.78 -5.18
C LYS A 125 -13.71 -2.96 -4.79
N HIS A 126 -13.19 -3.92 -4.02
CA HIS A 126 -13.93 -5.10 -3.56
C HIS A 126 -15.08 -4.81 -2.60
N LEU A 127 -15.02 -3.72 -1.81
CA LEU A 127 -16.07 -3.38 -0.85
C LEU A 127 -17.32 -2.83 -1.56
N TRP A 128 -17.10 -2.07 -2.65
CA TRP A 128 -18.19 -1.46 -3.41
C TRP A 128 -19.07 -2.47 -4.16
N SER A 129 -18.60 -3.72 -4.34
CA SER A 129 -19.39 -4.79 -4.94
C SER A 129 -20.25 -5.56 -3.93
N GLU A 130 -19.98 -5.42 -2.63
CA GLU A 130 -20.65 -6.18 -1.57
C GLU A 130 -21.75 -5.34 -0.89
N ASP A 131 -21.51 -4.03 -0.68
CA ASP A 131 -22.42 -3.16 0.11
C ASP A 131 -23.67 -2.65 -0.62
N ALA A 132 -23.79 -2.80 -1.94
CA ALA A 132 -25.03 -2.44 -2.64
C ALA A 132 -26.14 -3.50 -2.44
N ALA A 133 -25.81 -4.67 -1.86
CA ALA A 133 -26.71 -5.80 -1.74
C ALA A 133 -27.05 -6.21 -0.30
N GLU A 134 -26.32 -5.71 0.72
CA GLU A 134 -26.61 -6.05 2.12
C GLU A 134 -27.68 -5.15 2.74
N GLU A 135 -28.90 -5.20 2.21
CA GLU A 135 -30.08 -4.82 3.01
C GLU A 135 -30.30 -5.82 4.18
N ASP A 136 -29.67 -6.99 4.16
CA ASP A 136 -29.90 -8.06 5.13
C ASP A 136 -29.24 -7.84 6.50
N CYS A 137 -28.12 -7.12 6.59
CA CYS A 137 -27.48 -6.79 7.87
C CYS A 137 -28.22 -5.67 8.63
N LEU A 138 -29.24 -5.09 7.98
CA LEU A 138 -30.08 -4.07 8.56
C LEU A 138 -31.20 -4.71 9.41
N PRO A 139 -31.42 -4.40 10.72
CA PRO A 139 -32.73 -4.54 11.35
C PRO A 139 -33.93 -4.33 10.40
N ALA A 140 -34.92 -5.19 10.50
CA ALA A 140 -36.03 -5.21 9.54
C ALA A 140 -36.76 -3.85 9.40
N SER A 141 -36.72 -2.99 10.41
CA SER A 141 -37.36 -1.67 10.43
C SER A 141 -36.71 -0.59 9.53
N TRP A 142 -35.49 -0.81 9.04
CA TRP A 142 -34.79 0.13 8.14
C TRP A 142 -34.41 -0.47 6.80
N ARG A 143 -34.80 -1.72 6.55
CA ARG A 143 -34.86 -2.26 5.18
C ARG A 143 -35.96 -1.53 4.45
N VAL A 144 -35.59 -0.72 3.46
CA VAL A 144 -36.53 -0.11 2.53
C VAL A 144 -36.46 -0.96 1.28
N GLU A 145 -37.56 -1.58 0.86
CA GLU A 145 -37.59 -2.28 -0.42
C GLU A 145 -37.08 -1.33 -1.51
N SER A 146 -35.98 -1.72 -2.15
CA SER A 146 -35.34 -0.96 -3.20
C SER A 146 -36.36 -0.70 -4.33
N GLY A 147 -36.84 0.54 -4.43
CA GLY A 147 -37.87 0.97 -5.38
C GLY A 147 -39.16 1.54 -4.77
N ALA A 148 -39.35 1.47 -3.45
CA ALA A 148 -40.49 2.11 -2.80
C ALA A 148 -40.20 3.60 -2.53
N GLU A 149 -40.83 4.49 -3.28
CA GLU A 149 -40.84 5.93 -2.95
C GLU A 149 -41.42 6.13 -1.55
N ARG A 150 -40.66 6.81 -0.67
CA ARG A 150 -41.24 7.34 0.56
C ARG A 150 -42.30 8.38 0.16
N PRO A 151 -43.55 8.32 0.67
CA PRO A 151 -44.46 9.43 0.50
C PRO A 151 -43.80 10.68 1.07
N ALA A 152 -43.67 11.71 0.23
CA ALA A 152 -43.14 12.99 0.62
C ALA A 152 -44.01 13.53 1.75
N THR A 153 -43.42 13.66 2.93
CA THR A 153 -43.99 14.29 4.13
C THR A 153 -45.30 13.68 4.64
N ARG A 154 -45.26 13.04 5.82
CA ARG A 154 -46.46 12.99 6.66
C ARG A 154 -46.71 14.42 7.12
N GLU A 155 -47.83 14.99 6.70
CA GLU A 155 -48.36 16.24 7.26
C GLU A 155 -48.54 16.11 8.79
N PRO A 156 -48.42 17.22 9.53
CA PRO A 156 -48.20 17.25 10.99
C PRO A 156 -49.33 16.63 11.82
#